data_AF-A0A7Y3G479-F1
#
_entry.id   AF-A0A7Y3G479-F1
#
_cell.length_a   1.000
_cell.length_b   1.000
_cell.length_c   1.000
_cell.angle_alpha   90.00
_cell.angle_beta   90.00
_cell.angle_gamma   90.00
#
_symmetry.space_group_name_H-M   'P 1'
#
loop_
_entity.id
_entity.type
_entity.pdbx_description
1 polymer ?
#
loop_
_entity_poly.entity_id
_entity_poly.type
_entity_poly.pdbx_seq_one_letter_code
_entity_poly.pdbx_strand_id
1 'polypeptide(L)'
;YSLSGAPHGVAAEVMQQMCELNVPILALDTPSGVDVTTGEAFNPHIEATATMTLAAPKSGLVGHPAVGEHFLADISVPRSVYNSLGKRMGNPFAQSTIVRITG
;
A
#
# COMPACT_ATOMS: atom_id res chain seq x y z
N TYR A 1 -8.18 6.99 2.54
CA TYR A 1 -7.73 5.96 3.50
C TYR A 1 -8.19 6.38 4.90
N SER A 2 -8.42 5.43 5.82
CA SER A 2 -9.13 5.66 7.10
C SER A 2 -8.36 5.24 8.35
N LEU A 3 -7.08 4.86 8.22
CA LEU A 3 -6.26 4.59 9.41
C LEU A 3 -6.10 5.89 10.21
N SER A 4 -6.30 5.79 11.52
CA SER A 4 -6.16 6.90 12.46
C SER A 4 -5.34 6.44 13.64
N GLY A 5 -4.01 6.55 13.54
CA GLY A 5 -3.07 6.08 14.55
C GLY A 5 -2.92 4.55 14.56
N ALA A 6 -2.46 4.03 15.69
CA ALA A 6 -2.12 2.63 15.84
C ALA A 6 -3.35 1.69 15.75
N PRO A 7 -3.20 0.47 15.17
CA PRO A 7 -4.25 -0.53 15.19
C PRO A 7 -4.71 -0.88 16.61
N HIS A 8 -5.99 -1.21 16.77
CA HIS A 8 -6.57 -1.54 18.07
C HIS A 8 -7.67 -2.62 17.98
N GLY A 9 -7.99 -3.24 19.10
CA GLY A 9 -8.99 -4.31 19.20
C GLY A 9 -8.66 -5.51 18.32
N VAL A 10 -9.68 -6.14 17.74
CA VAL A 10 -9.55 -7.37 16.94
C VAL A 10 -8.54 -7.22 15.79
N ALA A 11 -8.45 -6.05 15.15
CA ALA A 11 -7.49 -5.83 14.08
C ALA A 11 -6.04 -5.92 14.59
N ALA A 12 -5.74 -5.33 15.76
CA ALA A 12 -4.41 -5.43 16.36
C ALA A 12 -4.08 -6.87 16.78
N GLU A 13 -5.04 -7.59 17.36
CA GLU A 13 -4.87 -8.99 17.77
C GLU A 13 -4.54 -9.89 16.59
N VAL A 14 -5.29 -9.77 15.49
CA VAL A 14 -5.04 -10.53 14.26
C VAL A 14 -3.69 -10.15 13.65
N MET A 15 -3.36 -8.85 13.61
CA MET A 15 -2.07 -8.40 13.10
C MET A 15 -0.91 -8.95 13.91
N GLN A 16 -0.99 -8.96 15.25
CA GLN A 16 0.04 -9.54 16.11
C GLN A 16 0.26 -11.02 15.80
N GLN A 17 -0.80 -11.79 15.66
CA GLN A 17 -0.71 -13.19 15.24
C GLN A 17 -0.05 -13.32 13.87
N MET A 18 -0.42 -12.47 12.90
CA MET A 18 0.20 -12.49 11.57
C MET A 18 1.70 -12.15 11.60
N CYS A 19 2.12 -11.19 12.44
CA CYS A 19 3.53 -10.84 12.63
C CYS A 19 4.36 -12.00 13.21
N GLU A 20 3.75 -12.89 13.97
CA GLU A 20 4.41 -14.09 14.52
C GLU A 20 4.48 -15.24 13.51
N LEU A 21 3.69 -15.21 12.43
CA LEU A 21 3.73 -16.21 11.37
C LEU A 21 4.90 -15.96 10.42
N ASN A 22 5.80 -16.92 10.29
CA ASN A 22 6.88 -16.90 9.29
C ASN A 22 6.37 -17.31 7.90
N VAL A 23 5.38 -16.60 7.36
CA VAL A 23 4.78 -16.86 6.05
C VAL A 23 4.78 -15.60 5.18
N PRO A 24 4.85 -15.72 3.84
CA PRO A 24 4.75 -14.57 2.97
C PRO A 24 3.41 -13.85 3.10
N ILE A 25 3.44 -12.52 3.24
CA ILE A 25 2.23 -11.68 3.32
C ILE A 25 2.16 -10.79 2.08
N LEU A 26 1.01 -10.83 1.39
CA LEU A 26 0.64 -9.87 0.36
C LEU A 26 -0.29 -8.82 0.99
N ALA A 27 0.19 -7.59 1.10
CA ALA A 27 -0.63 -6.47 1.50
C ALA A 27 -1.43 -5.92 0.32
N LEU A 28 -2.71 -5.63 0.54
CA LEU A 28 -3.54 -4.93 -0.43
C LEU A 28 -3.63 -3.46 -0.05
N ASP A 29 -3.36 -2.62 -1.04
CA ASP A 29 -3.33 -1.16 -0.97
C ASP A 29 -2.16 -0.58 -0.15
N THR A 30 -2.04 -1.02 1.10
CA THR A 30 -0.99 -0.64 2.06
C THR A 30 -0.74 -1.80 3.03
N PRO A 31 0.50 -1.99 3.53
CA PRO A 31 0.71 -2.79 4.73
C PRO A 31 -0.14 -2.21 5.88
N SER A 32 -0.85 -3.07 6.59
CA SER A 32 -1.71 -2.64 7.70
C SER A 32 -0.83 -2.08 8.83
N GLY A 33 -1.26 -0.96 9.43
CA GLY A 33 -0.49 -0.26 10.48
C GLY A 33 0.54 0.73 9.96
N VAL A 34 0.65 0.97 8.65
CA VAL A 34 1.52 2.02 8.08
C VAL A 34 0.68 3.20 7.61
N ASP A 35 1.07 4.41 8.02
CA ASP A 35 0.48 5.65 7.52
C ASP A 35 0.90 5.87 6.06
N VAL A 36 -0.10 5.90 5.17
CA VAL A 36 0.08 6.03 3.72
C VAL A 36 0.60 7.41 3.26
N THR A 37 0.60 8.41 4.14
CA THR A 37 1.05 9.76 3.83
C THR A 37 2.46 10.00 4.35
N THR A 38 2.69 9.71 5.64
CA THR A 38 3.96 9.97 6.33
C THR A 38 4.94 8.80 6.27
N GLY A 39 4.45 7.58 6.09
CA GLY A 39 5.24 6.36 6.21
C GLY A 39 5.49 5.94 7.67
N GLU A 40 4.80 6.55 8.64
CA GLU A 40 4.89 6.11 10.03
C GLU A 40 4.34 4.69 10.19
N ALA A 41 5.16 3.77 10.66
CA ALA A 41 4.76 2.41 10.99
C ALA A 41 4.39 2.33 12.48
N PHE A 42 3.10 2.12 12.77
CA PHE A 42 2.60 1.94 14.13
C PHE A 42 2.89 0.52 14.66
N ASN A 43 2.66 0.30 15.95
CA ASN A 43 2.73 -1.04 16.54
C ASN A 43 1.32 -1.56 16.87
N PRO A 44 0.91 -2.74 16.38
CA PRO A 44 1.59 -3.58 15.39
C PRO A 44 1.51 -2.98 13.96
N HIS A 45 2.44 -3.39 13.08
CA HIS A 45 2.31 -3.21 11.63
C HIS A 45 2.75 -4.48 10.89
N ILE A 46 2.24 -4.65 9.68
CA ILE A 46 2.61 -5.77 8.81
C ILE A 46 3.86 -5.41 8.02
N GLU A 47 4.88 -6.27 8.08
CA GLU A 47 5.97 -6.30 7.10
C GLU A 47 5.57 -7.24 5.96
N ALA A 48 5.22 -6.65 4.81
CA ALA A 48 4.75 -7.41 3.67
C ALA A 48 5.92 -7.94 2.82
N THR A 49 5.75 -9.14 2.26
CA THR A 49 6.64 -9.63 1.20
C THR A 49 6.40 -8.86 -0.10
N ALA A 50 5.15 -8.50 -0.37
CA ALA A 50 4.75 -7.64 -1.48
C ALA A 50 3.51 -6.82 -1.12
N THR A 51 3.35 -5.67 -1.77
CA THR A 51 2.17 -4.80 -1.63
C THR A 51 1.60 -4.46 -3.00
N MET A 52 0.30 -4.73 -3.18
CA MET A 52 -0.48 -4.31 -4.35
C MET A 52 -1.21 -3.00 -4.05
N THR A 53 -0.60 -1.86 -4.37
CA THR A 53 -1.22 -0.54 -4.23
C THR A 53 -2.34 -0.35 -5.25
N LEU A 54 -3.45 0.25 -4.80
CA LEU A 54 -4.63 0.51 -5.64
C LEU A 54 -4.76 2.00 -5.97
N ALA A 55 -5.39 2.34 -7.10
CA ALA A 55 -5.64 3.69 -7.58
C ALA A 55 -4.39 4.56 -7.84
N ALA A 56 -3.53 4.84 -6.86
CA ALA A 56 -2.32 5.63 -7.07
C ALA A 56 -1.25 5.26 -6.04
N PRO A 57 0.04 5.51 -6.34
CA PRO A 57 1.11 5.46 -5.34
C PRO A 57 0.81 6.36 -4.13
N LYS A 58 1.16 5.86 -2.95
CA LYS A 58 1.04 6.53 -1.65
C LYS A 58 2.42 7.06 -1.27
N SER A 59 2.53 8.35 -0.94
CA SER A 59 3.82 8.98 -0.65
C SER A 59 4.56 8.30 0.50
N GLY A 60 3.84 7.91 1.56
CA GLY A 60 4.42 7.24 2.72
C GLY A 60 4.87 5.80 2.45
N LEU A 61 4.50 5.21 1.30
CA LEU A 61 4.86 3.83 0.96
C LEU A 61 6.05 3.74 0.00
N VAL A 62 6.41 4.82 -0.70
CA VAL A 62 7.52 4.78 -1.67
C VAL A 62 8.83 4.56 -0.93
N GLY A 63 9.50 3.43 -1.19
CA GLY A 63 10.76 3.06 -0.53
C GLY A 63 10.61 2.59 0.92
N HIS A 64 9.39 2.45 1.44
CA HIS A 64 9.18 2.03 2.82
C HIS A 64 9.49 0.53 2.99
N PRO A 65 10.27 0.11 4.01
CA PRO A 65 10.74 -1.27 4.14
C PRO A 65 9.61 -2.29 4.32
N ALA A 66 8.53 -1.92 5.04
CA ALA A 66 7.39 -2.81 5.28
C ALA A 66 6.54 -3.12 4.03
N VAL A 67 6.82 -2.48 2.88
CA VAL A 67 6.04 -2.67 1.64
C VAL A 67 6.48 -3.93 0.88
N GLY A 68 7.73 -4.37 1.05
CA GLY A 68 8.32 -5.43 0.24
C GLY A 68 8.37 -5.05 -1.24
N GLU A 69 8.05 -5.99 -2.12
CA GLU A 69 7.88 -5.67 -3.54
C GLU A 69 6.63 -4.81 -3.79
N HIS A 70 6.81 -3.64 -4.39
CA HIS A 70 5.73 -2.68 -4.56
C HIS A 70 5.12 -2.74 -5.96
N PHE A 71 3.82 -2.98 -6.05
CA PHE A 71 3.07 -3.03 -7.30
C PHE A 71 1.93 -2.02 -7.31
N LEU A 72 1.53 -1.59 -8.50
CA LEU A 72 0.33 -0.79 -8.75
C LEU A 72 -0.61 -1.59 -9.65
N ALA A 73 -1.87 -1.71 -9.25
CA ALA A 73 -2.92 -2.34 -10.06
C ALA A 73 -3.79 -1.31 -10.80
N ASP A 74 -4.10 -1.61 -12.06
CA ASP A 74 -5.15 -0.93 -12.81
C ASP A 74 -6.51 -1.42 -12.33
N ILE A 75 -7.16 -0.60 -11.50
CA ILE A 75 -8.54 -0.85 -11.04
C ILE A 75 -9.56 -0.07 -11.87
N SER A 76 -9.20 0.34 -13.09
CA SER A 76 -10.05 1.08 -14.02
C SER A 76 -10.44 2.49 -13.54
N VAL A 77 -9.59 3.14 -12.75
CA VAL A 77 -9.81 4.56 -12.38
C VAL A 77 -9.71 5.43 -13.65
N PRO A 78 -10.74 6.22 -14.00
CA PRO A 78 -10.69 7.05 -15.19
C PRO A 78 -9.56 8.07 -15.14
N ARG A 79 -8.84 8.25 -16.26
CA ARG A 79 -7.74 9.23 -16.37
C ARG A 79 -8.14 10.67 -16.01
N SER A 80 -9.40 11.03 -16.28
CA SER A 80 -9.96 12.34 -15.91
C SER A 80 -9.90 12.60 -14.40
N VAL A 81 -10.00 11.57 -13.56
CA VAL A 81 -9.89 11.68 -12.10
C VAL A 81 -8.50 12.16 -11.72
N TYR A 82 -7.44 11.53 -12.24
CA TYR A 82 -6.07 11.98 -11.95
C TYR A 82 -5.78 13.39 -12.48
N ASN A 83 -6.26 13.70 -13.69
CA ASN A 83 -6.11 15.02 -14.29
C ASN A 83 -6.76 16.12 -13.42
N SER A 84 -7.95 15.84 -12.86
CA SER A 84 -8.66 16.78 -11.98
C SER A 84 -7.92 17.05 -10.67
N LEU A 85 -7.08 16.11 -10.22
CA LEU A 85 -6.24 16.23 -9.02
C LEU A 85 -4.88 16.90 -9.32
N GLY A 86 -4.69 17.47 -10.51
CA GLY A 86 -3.42 18.08 -10.93
C GLY A 86 -2.29 17.07 -11.16
N LYS A 87 -2.59 15.77 -11.12
CA LYS A 87 -1.61 14.70 -11.34
C LYS A 87 -1.55 14.38 -12.83
N ARG A 88 -0.49 14.84 -13.51
CA ARG A 88 -0.14 14.35 -14.85
C ARG A 88 0.45 12.95 -14.72
N MET A 89 -0.42 11.96 -14.52
CA MET A 89 -0.03 10.57 -14.62
C MET A 89 -0.02 10.21 -16.12
N GLY A 90 1.06 9.58 -16.59
CA GLY A 90 1.04 8.89 -17.88
C GLY A 90 0.02 7.75 -17.88
N ASN A 91 0.06 6.85 -18.86
CA ASN A 91 -0.62 5.56 -18.72
C ASN A 91 0.39 4.53 -18.20
N PRO A 92 0.54 4.34 -16.87
CA PRO A 92 1.47 3.35 -16.34
C PRO A 92 1.09 1.93 -16.77
N PHE A 93 -0.18 1.69 -17.09
CA PHE A 93 -0.73 0.39 -17.45
C PHE A 93 -0.73 0.11 -18.97
N ALA A 94 0.04 0.86 -19.75
CA ALA A 94 0.06 0.71 -21.20
C ALA A 94 0.48 -0.70 -21.67
N GLN A 95 1.26 -1.42 -20.86
CA GLN A 95 1.80 -2.75 -21.19
C GLN A 95 1.25 -3.88 -20.30
N SER A 96 0.70 -3.56 -19.12
CA SER A 96 0.23 -4.54 -18.13
C SER A 96 -0.77 -3.90 -17.17
N THR A 97 -1.74 -4.67 -16.68
CA THR A 97 -2.69 -4.24 -15.64
C THR A 97 -2.07 -4.21 -14.24
N ILE A 98 -0.86 -4.76 -14.07
CA ILE A 98 -0.06 -4.69 -12.85
C ILE A 98 1.34 -4.23 -13.25
N VAL A 99 1.81 -3.17 -12.61
CA VAL A 99 3.17 -2.65 -12.83
C VAL A 99 3.93 -2.56 -11.52
N ARG A 100 5.23 -2.84 -11.56
CA ARG A 100 6.11 -2.68 -10.41
C ARG A 100 6.43 -1.18 -10.22
N ILE A 101 6.29 -0.68 -9.00
CA ILE A 101 6.74 0.64 -8.60
C ILE A 101 8.17 0.48 -8.05
N THR A 102 9.10 1.26 -8.59
CA THR A 102 10.44 1.41 -8.02
C THR A 102 10.50 2.75 -7.28
N GLY A 103 10.85 2.71 -5.99
CA GLY A 103 11.22 3.90 -5.21
C GLY A 103 12.67 4.31 -5.46
#